data_AF-R7U349-F1
#
_entry.id   AF-R7U349-F1
#
_cell.length_a   1.000
_cell.length_b   1.000
_cell.length_c   1.000
_cell.angle_alpha   90.00
_cell.angle_beta   90.00
_cell.angle_gamma   90.00
#
_symmetry.space_group_name_H-M   'P 1'
#
loop_
_entity.id
_entity.type
_entity.pdbx_description
1 polymer ?
#
loop_
_entity_poly.entity_id
_entity_poly.type
_entity_poly.pdbx_seq_one_letter_code
_entity_poly.pdbx_strand_id
1 'polypeptide(L)'
;MLTEDQRQIVKDEDPTTKVQDQRTGSHPERQDGQVISREVQDEKDRTSTQGTTRKDEAATRHREWERARYNISYVITGGLHKLYWSPGKKIKPYSWAWPFIDIIAYNNSKEGFRNIDLSKGHQFKAKTDLVYPLHMRPFGPVWVPAPRDPWRMMGLTYKKGTREFLCSEPHYDHIRERGRKGAKKNACEDLHGDDRFVYREPKLDGALIETLKLGDETLYSIEYDMRMLIRTNGRGHRDN
;
A
#
# COMPACT_ATOMS: atom_id res chain seq x y z
N MET A 1 -29.89 -24.68 6.74
CA MET A 1 -30.05 -26.10 7.13
C MET A 1 -29.28 -26.95 6.13
N LEU A 2 -28.64 -28.02 6.61
CA LEU A 2 -27.48 -28.78 6.05
C LEU A 2 -26.11 -28.17 6.44
N THR A 3 -25.13 -28.88 7.01
CA THR A 3 -25.03 -29.85 8.13
C THR A 3 -23.53 -29.89 8.46
N GLU A 4 -23.18 -29.84 9.74
CA GLU A 4 -21.85 -30.18 10.26
C GLU A 4 -21.58 -31.68 10.07
N ASP A 5 -20.34 -32.10 9.80
CA ASP A 5 -19.64 -33.05 10.68
C ASP A 5 -18.15 -33.26 10.32
N GLN A 6 -17.40 -33.67 11.35
CA GLN A 6 -16.10 -34.35 11.37
C GLN A 6 -14.84 -33.57 11.79
N ARG A 7 -14.80 -33.35 13.11
CA ARG A 7 -13.71 -33.65 14.07
C ARG A 7 -13.00 -35.01 13.76
N GLN A 8 -11.74 -35.35 14.09
CA GLN A 8 -10.94 -35.09 15.29
C GLN A 8 -9.50 -35.72 15.20
N ILE A 9 -8.59 -35.23 16.06
CA ILE A 9 -7.51 -35.90 16.84
C ILE A 9 -6.28 -36.51 16.13
N VAL A 10 -5.07 -36.04 16.51
CA VAL A 10 -4.03 -36.80 17.27
C VAL A 10 -3.25 -35.81 18.17
N LYS A 11 -3.01 -36.21 19.42
CA LYS A 11 -2.20 -35.55 20.48
C LYS A 11 -0.86 -36.28 20.65
N ASP A 12 -0.03 -35.75 21.54
CA ASP A 12 1.13 -36.35 22.25
C ASP A 12 2.49 -36.00 21.60
N GLU A 13 3.58 -35.61 22.28
CA GLU A 13 3.96 -35.56 23.70
C GLU A 13 5.26 -34.69 23.85
N ASP A 14 5.47 -34.08 25.03
CA ASP A 14 6.73 -33.54 25.60
C ASP A 14 7.43 -34.72 26.39
N PRO A 15 8.66 -34.72 27.00
CA PRO A 15 9.47 -33.57 27.45
C PRO A 15 11.03 -33.72 27.54
N THR A 16 11.68 -32.59 27.89
CA THR A 16 12.88 -32.39 28.74
C THR A 16 14.22 -33.10 28.48
N THR A 17 15.31 -32.30 28.41
CA THR A 17 16.49 -32.50 29.29
C THR A 17 17.25 -31.18 29.55
N LYS A 18 17.54 -30.90 30.83
CA LYS A 18 18.49 -29.89 31.34
C LYS A 18 19.87 -30.52 31.50
N VAL A 19 20.97 -29.78 31.25
CA VAL A 19 22.24 -29.94 31.99
C VAL A 19 22.98 -28.59 32.08
N GLN A 20 23.33 -28.18 33.30
CA GLN A 20 24.30 -27.13 33.64
C GLN A 20 25.72 -27.71 33.58
N ASP A 21 26.73 -26.91 33.25
CA ASP A 21 27.90 -26.86 34.15
C ASP A 21 28.76 -25.59 33.98
N GLN A 22 29.24 -25.10 35.12
CA GLN A 22 30.19 -24.00 35.27
C GLN A 22 31.59 -24.60 35.46
N ARG A 23 32.65 -23.98 34.91
CA ARG A 23 33.91 -23.83 35.66
C ARG A 23 34.90 -22.84 35.04
N THR A 24 35.46 -22.09 35.97
CA THR A 24 36.57 -21.13 36.02
C THR A 24 37.93 -21.65 35.54
N GLY A 25 38.82 -20.75 35.13
CA GLY A 25 40.25 -20.89 35.46
C GLY A 25 41.28 -20.39 34.44
N SER A 26 41.82 -19.19 34.71
CA SER A 26 43.25 -18.80 34.71
C SER A 26 44.18 -19.03 33.50
N HIS A 27 44.77 -17.90 33.08
CA HIS A 27 45.99 -17.70 32.27
C HIS A 27 47.26 -18.25 32.95
N PRO A 28 48.37 -18.55 32.21
CA PRO A 28 49.36 -17.49 31.90
C PRO A 28 50.11 -17.58 30.53
N GLU A 29 50.64 -16.42 30.13
CA GLU A 29 51.86 -16.10 29.33
C GLU A 29 52.69 -17.22 28.66
N ARG A 30 52.99 -17.10 27.34
CA ARG A 30 54.19 -16.43 26.77
C ARG A 30 54.26 -16.55 25.23
N GLN A 31 55.09 -15.67 24.67
CA GLN A 31 55.45 -15.30 23.29
C GLN A 31 55.71 -16.45 22.29
N ASP A 32 55.32 -16.26 21.02
CA ASP A 32 56.27 -16.12 19.90
C ASP A 32 55.55 -15.72 18.60
N GLY A 33 56.24 -14.91 17.78
CA GLY A 33 55.68 -14.24 16.62
C GLY A 33 55.41 -15.16 15.43
N GLN A 34 54.41 -14.80 14.61
CA GLN A 34 54.33 -15.29 13.26
C GLN A 34 53.64 -14.28 12.33
N VAL A 35 54.33 -14.04 11.23
CA VAL A 35 53.94 -13.26 10.05
C VAL A 35 52.57 -13.71 9.57
N ILE A 36 51.55 -12.83 9.63
CA ILE A 36 50.30 -13.04 8.89
C ILE A 36 50.38 -12.20 7.62
N SER A 37 50.81 -12.90 6.58
CA SER A 37 50.83 -12.51 5.18
C SER A 37 49.45 -12.06 4.71
N ARG A 38 49.45 -11.23 3.67
CA ARG A 38 48.34 -10.60 2.94
C ARG A 38 47.15 -11.49 2.52
N GLU A 39 47.17 -12.79 2.78
CA GLU A 39 46.12 -13.74 2.35
C GLU A 39 44.80 -13.63 3.13
N VAL A 40 44.83 -13.15 4.39
CA VAL A 40 43.62 -13.05 5.22
C VAL A 40 42.71 -11.88 4.79
N GLN A 41 43.26 -10.88 4.11
CA GLN A 41 42.46 -9.73 3.62
C GLN A 41 41.73 -10.08 2.31
N ASP A 42 42.38 -10.80 1.40
CA ASP A 42 41.80 -11.20 0.11
C ASP A 42 40.65 -12.22 0.29
N GLU A 43 40.72 -13.10 1.29
CA GLU A 43 39.65 -14.06 1.55
C GLU A 43 38.39 -13.41 2.14
N LYS A 44 38.57 -12.34 2.91
CA LYS A 44 37.48 -11.54 3.50
C LYS A 44 36.75 -10.70 2.44
N ASP A 45 37.48 -10.14 1.47
CA ASP A 45 36.88 -9.41 0.36
C ASP A 45 36.20 -10.35 -0.66
N ARG A 46 36.72 -11.57 -0.83
CA ARG A 46 36.11 -12.60 -1.69
C ARG A 46 34.83 -13.18 -1.12
N THR A 47 34.76 -13.40 0.20
CA THR A 47 33.53 -13.84 0.89
C THR A 47 32.48 -12.70 0.97
N SER A 48 32.91 -11.45 1.14
CA SER A 48 32.03 -10.28 1.09
C SER A 48 31.38 -10.11 -0.29
N THR A 49 32.17 -10.25 -1.36
CA THR A 49 31.66 -10.12 -2.74
C THR A 49 30.70 -11.27 -3.09
N GLN A 50 31.03 -12.53 -2.78
CA GLN A 50 30.16 -13.68 -3.04
C GLN A 50 28.85 -13.66 -2.23
N GLY A 51 28.88 -13.16 -0.99
CA GLY A 51 27.69 -13.00 -0.15
C GLY A 51 26.71 -11.94 -0.68
N THR A 52 27.22 -10.96 -1.42
CA THR A 52 26.42 -9.88 -2.02
C THR A 52 25.78 -10.36 -3.33
N THR A 53 26.55 -11.00 -4.21
CA THR A 53 26.05 -11.56 -5.49
C THR A 53 24.94 -12.60 -5.29
N ARG A 54 25.08 -13.50 -4.31
CA ARG A 54 24.04 -14.51 -4.01
C ARG A 54 22.73 -13.90 -3.51
N LYS A 55 22.79 -12.81 -2.74
CA LYS A 55 21.58 -12.13 -2.24
C LYS A 55 20.85 -11.41 -3.37
N ASP A 56 21.59 -10.80 -4.28
CA ASP A 56 21.03 -10.11 -5.44
C ASP A 56 20.41 -11.09 -6.45
N GLU A 57 21.05 -12.25 -6.67
CA GLU A 57 20.51 -13.34 -7.48
C GLU A 57 19.24 -13.95 -6.87
N ALA A 58 19.23 -14.19 -5.56
CA ALA A 58 18.06 -14.71 -4.86
C ALA A 58 16.87 -13.73 -4.90
N ALA A 59 17.13 -12.43 -4.69
CA ALA A 59 16.11 -11.38 -4.79
C ALA A 59 15.57 -11.24 -6.22
N THR A 60 16.43 -11.38 -7.23
CA THR A 60 16.04 -11.34 -8.64
C THR A 60 15.16 -12.55 -8.99
N ARG A 61 15.59 -13.76 -8.63
CA ARG A 61 14.81 -14.99 -8.85
C ARG A 61 13.46 -14.97 -8.13
N HIS A 62 13.38 -14.41 -6.92
CA HIS A 62 12.12 -14.26 -6.21
C HIS A 62 11.15 -13.33 -6.95
N ARG A 63 11.63 -12.17 -7.42
CA ARG A 63 10.83 -11.22 -8.20
C ARG A 63 10.34 -11.82 -9.52
N GLU A 64 11.19 -12.60 -10.20
CA GLU A 64 10.81 -13.30 -11.42
C GLU A 64 9.75 -14.37 -11.15
N TRP A 65 9.91 -15.13 -10.08
CA TRP A 65 8.96 -16.15 -9.67
C TRP A 65 7.59 -15.57 -9.30
N GLU A 66 7.55 -14.46 -8.56
CA GLU A 66 6.28 -13.78 -8.24
C GLU A 66 5.57 -13.24 -9.49
N ARG A 67 6.32 -12.66 -10.44
CA ARG A 67 5.75 -12.21 -11.73
C ARG A 67 5.21 -13.36 -12.56
N ALA A 68 5.92 -14.49 -12.59
CA ALA A 68 5.49 -15.70 -13.27
C ALA A 68 4.27 -16.33 -12.60
N ARG A 69 4.18 -16.30 -11.26
CA ARG A 69 3.07 -16.86 -10.50
C ARG A 69 1.76 -16.14 -10.79
N TYR A 70 1.79 -14.82 -10.88
CA TYR A 70 0.58 -14.02 -11.06
C TYR A 70 0.35 -13.57 -12.51
N ASN A 71 1.24 -13.89 -13.45
CA ASN A 71 1.16 -13.44 -14.84
C ASN A 71 0.96 -11.92 -14.96
N ILE A 72 1.76 -11.17 -14.18
CA ILE A 72 1.71 -9.70 -14.14
C ILE A 72 3.00 -9.14 -14.74
N SER A 73 2.85 -8.16 -15.61
CA SER A 73 3.94 -7.39 -16.22
C SER A 73 3.89 -5.94 -15.77
N TYR A 74 5.02 -5.26 -15.95
CA TYR A 74 5.21 -3.88 -15.54
C TYR A 74 5.88 -3.08 -16.65
N VAL A 75 5.45 -1.84 -16.86
CA VAL A 75 6.08 -0.92 -17.81
C VAL A 75 6.04 0.51 -17.29
N ILE A 76 7.02 1.32 -17.68
CA ILE A 76 7.04 2.77 -17.43
C ILE A 76 6.90 3.46 -18.77
N THR A 77 5.95 4.38 -18.89
CA THR A 77 5.66 5.10 -20.14
C THR A 77 5.28 6.54 -19.84
N GLY A 78 6.01 7.51 -20.39
CA GLY A 78 5.77 8.93 -20.10
C GLY A 78 5.78 9.28 -18.61
N GLY A 79 6.55 8.55 -17.78
CA GLY A 79 6.57 8.70 -16.32
C GLY A 79 5.42 8.04 -15.57
N LEU A 80 4.46 7.43 -16.25
CA LEU A 80 3.40 6.63 -15.63
C LEU A 80 3.87 5.18 -15.50
N HIS A 81 3.74 4.64 -14.30
CA HIS A 81 4.04 3.25 -14.02
C HIS A 81 2.76 2.43 -14.20
N LYS A 82 2.83 1.34 -14.96
CA LYS A 82 1.69 0.47 -15.24
C LYS A 82 1.99 -0.96 -14.84
N LEU A 83 1.10 -1.53 -14.05
CA LEU A 83 1.10 -2.94 -13.69
C LEU A 83 -0.09 -3.61 -14.41
N TYR A 84 0.13 -4.65 -15.19
CA TYR A 84 -0.90 -5.19 -16.07
C TYR A 84 -0.86 -6.71 -16.20
N TRP A 85 -2.01 -7.31 -16.53
CA TRP A 85 -2.13 -8.73 -16.78
C TRP A 85 -1.43 -9.13 -18.09
N SER A 86 -0.30 -9.83 -18.00
CA SER A 86 0.56 -10.17 -19.15
C SER A 86 -0.13 -10.97 -20.26
N PRO A 87 -0.99 -11.95 -19.95
CA PRO A 87 -1.71 -12.72 -20.97
C PRO A 87 -2.78 -11.90 -21.71
N GLY A 88 -3.11 -10.71 -21.22
CA GLY A 88 -4.08 -9.83 -21.85
C GLY A 88 -3.62 -9.36 -23.23
N LYS A 89 -4.58 -9.07 -24.11
CA LYS A 89 -4.29 -8.47 -25.42
C LYS A 89 -3.80 -7.03 -25.21
N LYS A 90 -2.60 -6.72 -25.71
CA LYS A 90 -2.05 -5.36 -25.67
C LYS A 90 -2.99 -4.37 -26.37
N ILE A 91 -3.19 -3.22 -25.73
CA ILE A 91 -4.03 -2.14 -26.26
C ILE A 91 -3.15 -1.32 -27.21
N LYS A 92 -3.28 -1.48 -28.53
CA LYS A 92 -2.45 -0.71 -29.47
C LYS A 92 -2.81 0.79 -29.41
N PRO A 93 -1.82 1.72 -29.49
CA PRO A 93 -0.38 1.53 -29.72
C PRO A 93 0.45 1.28 -28.45
N TYR A 94 -0.20 1.10 -27.31
CA TYR A 94 0.44 0.97 -26.01
C TYR A 94 1.08 -0.40 -25.79
N SER A 95 2.10 -0.42 -24.92
CA SER A 95 2.88 -1.63 -24.61
C SER A 95 2.28 -2.51 -23.51
N TRP A 96 1.19 -2.08 -22.88
CA TRP A 96 0.46 -2.78 -21.83
C TRP A 96 -0.89 -3.34 -22.32
N ALA A 97 -1.49 -4.21 -21.51
CA ALA A 97 -2.77 -4.86 -21.77
C ALA A 97 -3.81 -4.50 -20.69
N TRP A 98 -5.09 -4.70 -21.02
CA TRP A 98 -6.18 -4.68 -20.02
C TRP A 98 -6.31 -6.05 -19.35
N PRO A 99 -6.65 -6.12 -18.04
CA PRO A 99 -6.72 -5.01 -17.08
C PRO A 99 -5.33 -4.55 -16.61
N PHE A 100 -5.25 -3.28 -16.17
CA PHE A 100 -4.04 -2.70 -15.60
C PHE A 100 -4.35 -1.74 -14.45
N ILE A 101 -3.32 -1.44 -13.66
CA ILE A 101 -3.31 -0.47 -12.57
C ILE A 101 -2.27 0.59 -12.90
N ASP A 102 -2.68 1.87 -12.82
CA ASP A 102 -1.76 3.00 -12.85
C ASP A 102 -1.17 3.24 -11.45
N ILE A 103 0.15 3.30 -11.37
CA ILE A 103 0.89 3.61 -10.15
C ILE A 103 1.49 5.00 -10.33
N ILE A 104 1.04 5.93 -9.49
CA ILE A 104 1.50 7.32 -9.51
C ILE A 104 2.46 7.51 -8.35
N ALA A 105 3.75 7.66 -8.66
CA ALA A 105 4.75 8.00 -7.65
C ALA A 105 4.48 9.41 -7.08
N TYR A 106 4.94 9.66 -5.86
CA TYR A 106 4.84 10.98 -5.25
C TYR A 106 6.13 11.32 -4.50
N ASN A 107 6.38 12.60 -4.37
CA ASN A 107 7.38 13.12 -3.45
C ASN A 107 6.70 13.51 -2.14
N ASN A 108 7.32 13.14 -1.03
CA ASN A 108 6.91 13.54 0.31
C ASN A 108 7.93 14.53 0.86
N SER A 109 7.51 15.77 1.09
CA SER A 109 8.36 16.81 1.68
C SER A 109 7.70 17.40 2.92
N LYS A 110 8.43 18.25 3.64
CA LYS A 110 7.87 19.01 4.77
C LYS A 110 6.66 19.87 4.38
N GLU A 111 6.54 20.21 3.09
CA GLU A 111 5.43 21.00 2.56
C GLU A 111 4.21 20.16 2.15
N GLY A 112 4.32 18.82 2.22
CA GLY A 112 3.25 17.89 1.91
C GLY A 112 3.57 16.91 0.77
N PHE A 113 2.50 16.41 0.16
CA PHE A 113 2.47 15.43 -0.91
C PHE A 113 2.38 16.13 -2.24
N ARG A 114 3.22 15.73 -3.19
CA ARG A 114 3.05 16.08 -4.60
C ARG A 114 3.27 14.85 -5.45
N ASN A 115 2.30 14.49 -6.27
CA ASN A 115 2.50 13.40 -7.20
C ASN A 115 3.46 13.79 -8.33
N ILE A 116 4.21 12.80 -8.80
CA ILE A 116 5.18 12.88 -9.88
C ILE A 116 4.46 12.39 -11.13
N ASP A 117 3.65 13.26 -11.72
CA ASP A 117 2.99 13.02 -13.00
C ASP A 117 3.58 13.94 -14.08
N LEU A 118 4.35 13.37 -15.01
CA LEU A 118 4.99 14.11 -16.11
C LEU A 118 3.99 14.54 -17.19
N SER A 119 2.84 13.86 -17.30
CA SER A 119 1.79 14.19 -18.28
C SER A 119 0.99 15.44 -17.92
N LYS A 120 1.19 15.99 -16.70
CA LYS A 120 0.51 17.16 -16.11
C LYS A 120 -1.00 16.99 -15.87
N GLY A 121 -1.64 15.94 -16.40
CA GLY A 121 -3.08 15.76 -16.34
C GLY A 121 -3.63 15.48 -14.93
N HIS A 122 -2.80 14.90 -14.05
CA HIS A 122 -3.21 14.46 -12.73
C HIS A 122 -2.36 15.08 -11.61
N GLN A 123 -1.68 16.20 -11.85
CA GLN A 123 -0.87 16.85 -10.82
C GLN A 123 -1.73 17.43 -9.68
N PHE A 124 -1.41 17.06 -8.45
CA PHE A 124 -1.98 17.61 -7.23
C PHE A 124 -0.91 17.84 -6.16
N LYS A 125 -1.17 18.81 -5.28
CA LYS A 125 -0.44 19.02 -4.02
C LYS A 125 -1.42 18.90 -2.87
N ALA A 126 -1.08 18.11 -1.86
CA ALA A 126 -1.89 17.94 -0.65
C ALA A 126 -1.02 18.10 0.60
N LYS A 127 -1.60 18.56 1.69
CA LYS A 127 -0.91 18.58 2.99
C LYS A 127 -0.85 17.18 3.58
N THR A 128 0.16 16.90 4.39
CA THR A 128 0.39 15.59 5.01
C THR A 128 -0.75 15.14 5.90
N ASP A 129 -1.39 16.07 6.60
CA ASP A 129 -2.55 15.81 7.46
C ASP A 129 -3.80 15.35 6.71
N LEU A 130 -3.91 15.59 5.40
CA LEU A 130 -4.99 15.06 4.56
C LEU A 130 -4.77 13.59 4.18
N VAL A 131 -3.51 13.13 4.21
CA VAL A 131 -3.13 11.78 3.79
C VAL A 131 -2.89 10.87 4.99
N TYR A 132 -2.14 11.32 6.00
CA TYR A 132 -1.68 10.47 7.10
C TYR A 132 -2.33 10.78 8.44
N PRO A 133 -2.51 9.79 9.35
CA PRO A 133 -2.23 8.39 9.12
C PRO A 133 -3.20 7.79 8.10
N LEU A 134 -2.76 6.73 7.43
CA LEU A 134 -3.63 6.00 6.51
C LEU A 134 -4.69 5.25 7.32
N HIS A 135 -5.90 5.16 6.77
CA HIS A 135 -6.96 4.33 7.33
C HIS A 135 -7.29 3.21 6.36
N MET A 136 -7.51 2.01 6.90
CA MET A 136 -7.98 0.90 6.09
C MET A 136 -9.42 1.18 5.66
N ARG A 137 -9.68 1.08 4.36
CA ARG A 137 -11.00 1.22 3.76
C ARG A 137 -11.26 0.04 2.83
N PRO A 138 -12.50 -0.43 2.73
CA PRO A 138 -12.80 -1.53 1.84
C PRO A 138 -12.79 -1.06 0.38
N PHE A 139 -12.25 -1.93 -0.46
CA PHE A 139 -12.15 -1.76 -1.90
C PHE A 139 -12.45 -3.11 -2.56
N GLY A 140 -13.72 -3.32 -2.91
CA GLY A 140 -14.21 -4.63 -3.33
C GLY A 140 -14.05 -5.66 -2.20
N PRO A 141 -13.38 -6.81 -2.44
CA PRO A 141 -13.21 -7.86 -1.43
C PRO A 141 -12.02 -7.64 -0.47
N VAL A 142 -11.24 -6.56 -0.65
CA VAL A 142 -10.03 -6.32 0.14
C VAL A 142 -10.11 -5.01 0.92
N TRP A 143 -9.30 -4.91 1.98
CA TRP A 143 -9.08 -3.66 2.70
C TRP A 143 -7.76 -3.05 2.25
N VAL A 144 -7.78 -1.78 1.87
CA VAL A 144 -6.60 -1.06 1.38
C VAL A 144 -6.36 0.20 2.20
N PRO A 145 -5.09 0.61 2.38
CA PRO A 145 -4.79 1.86 3.03
C PRO A 145 -5.25 3.03 2.15
N ALA A 146 -6.01 3.94 2.73
CA ALA A 146 -6.54 5.13 2.07
C ALA A 146 -6.15 6.41 2.83
N PRO A 147 -6.17 7.58 2.17
CA PRO A 147 -5.93 8.86 2.82
C PRO A 147 -6.83 9.08 4.03
N ARG A 148 -6.32 9.84 5.03
CA ARG A 148 -7.07 10.24 6.22
C ARG A 148 -8.42 10.84 5.86
N ASP A 149 -8.42 11.84 4.98
CA ASP A 149 -9.61 12.54 4.52
C ASP A 149 -9.74 12.42 2.99
N PRO A 150 -10.32 11.30 2.50
CA PRO A 150 -10.46 11.10 1.07
C PRO A 150 -11.46 12.07 0.45
N TRP A 151 -12.40 12.63 1.21
CA TRP A 151 -13.33 13.64 0.70
C TRP A 151 -12.59 14.91 0.29
N ARG A 152 -11.78 15.46 1.20
CA ARG A 152 -10.95 16.62 0.91
C ARG A 152 -9.94 16.32 -0.18
N MET A 153 -9.32 15.14 -0.17
CA MET A 153 -8.39 14.72 -1.23
C MET A 153 -9.07 14.68 -2.61
N MET A 154 -10.29 14.13 -2.72
CA MET A 154 -11.06 14.16 -3.96
C MET A 154 -11.38 15.57 -4.42
N GLY A 155 -11.67 16.50 -3.50
CA GLY A 155 -11.89 17.90 -3.83
C GLY A 155 -10.66 18.60 -4.44
N LEU A 156 -9.45 18.15 -4.11
CA LEU A 156 -8.20 18.67 -4.70
C LEU A 156 -8.00 18.19 -6.14
N THR A 157 -8.36 16.94 -6.42
CA THR A 157 -8.14 16.28 -7.72
C THR A 157 -9.31 16.47 -8.69
N TYR A 158 -10.56 16.55 -8.20
CA TYR A 158 -11.79 16.58 -8.99
C TYR A 158 -12.61 17.88 -8.81
N LYS A 159 -11.92 19.04 -8.75
CA LYS A 159 -12.41 20.38 -8.36
C LYS A 159 -13.80 20.83 -8.87
N LYS A 160 -14.25 20.38 -10.04
CA LYS A 160 -15.56 20.77 -10.63
C LYS A 160 -16.68 19.78 -10.30
N GLY A 161 -16.41 18.47 -10.28
CA GLY A 161 -17.43 17.44 -10.07
C GLY A 161 -17.89 17.31 -8.62
N THR A 162 -16.99 17.58 -7.66
CA THR A 162 -17.30 17.45 -6.23
C THR A 162 -18.18 18.58 -5.68
N ARG A 163 -18.30 19.71 -6.38
CA ARG A 163 -19.11 20.85 -5.93
C ARG A 163 -20.61 20.66 -6.15
N GLU A 164 -20.97 19.92 -7.20
CA GLU A 164 -22.36 19.71 -7.62
C GLU A 164 -22.88 18.32 -7.20
N PHE A 165 -22.05 17.51 -6.54
CA PHE A 165 -22.33 16.10 -6.16
C PHE A 165 -22.95 15.27 -7.31
N LEU A 166 -22.46 15.53 -8.54
CA LEU A 166 -22.92 14.84 -9.73
C LEU A 166 -22.10 13.58 -9.97
N CYS A 167 -22.80 12.49 -10.21
CA CYS A 167 -22.21 11.24 -10.65
C CYS A 167 -22.09 11.31 -12.18
N SER A 168 -20.89 11.08 -12.69
CA SER A 168 -20.58 11.16 -14.11
C SER A 168 -20.09 9.83 -14.61
N GLU A 169 -20.53 9.46 -15.81
CA GLU A 169 -19.89 8.36 -16.53
C GLU A 169 -18.39 8.64 -16.69
N PRO A 170 -17.54 7.61 -16.62
CA PRO A 170 -16.11 7.77 -16.88
C PRO A 170 -15.90 8.37 -18.27
N HIS A 171 -15.19 9.51 -18.31
CA HIS A 171 -14.83 10.17 -19.57
C HIS A 171 -13.73 9.44 -20.35
N TYR A 172 -13.21 8.33 -19.80
CA TYR A 172 -12.10 7.59 -20.36
C TYR A 172 -12.38 6.09 -20.39
N ASP A 173 -12.11 5.47 -21.54
CA ASP A 173 -12.30 4.06 -21.80
C ASP A 173 -10.98 3.31 -21.62
N HIS A 174 -10.66 2.85 -20.41
CA HIS A 174 -9.38 2.20 -20.13
C HIS A 174 -9.17 0.87 -20.90
N ILE A 175 -10.24 0.21 -21.34
CA ILE A 175 -10.12 -1.01 -22.18
C ILE A 175 -9.50 -0.67 -23.54
N ARG A 176 -9.79 0.54 -24.06
CA ARG A 176 -9.33 1.01 -25.38
C ARG A 176 -8.33 2.16 -25.30
N GLU A 177 -8.00 2.58 -24.08
CA GLU A 177 -7.11 3.69 -23.73
C GLU A 177 -7.40 4.96 -24.55
N ARG A 178 -8.67 5.39 -24.51
CA ARG A 178 -9.15 6.56 -25.27
C ARG A 178 -10.26 7.32 -24.54
N GLY A 179 -10.36 8.62 -24.81
CA GLY A 179 -11.46 9.44 -24.31
C GLY A 179 -12.82 9.03 -24.87
N ARG A 180 -13.86 9.11 -24.04
CA ARG A 180 -15.27 9.00 -24.43
C ARG A 180 -15.84 10.40 -24.65
N LYS A 181 -16.71 10.56 -25.65
CA LYS A 181 -17.46 11.80 -25.87
C LYS A 181 -18.78 11.73 -25.11
N GLY A 182 -19.17 12.84 -24.48
CA GLY A 182 -20.51 13.00 -23.88
C GLY A 182 -20.73 12.15 -22.64
N ALA A 183 -19.94 12.38 -21.58
CA ALA A 183 -20.20 11.76 -20.29
C ALA A 183 -21.55 12.24 -19.75
N LYS A 184 -22.48 11.31 -19.55
CA LYS A 184 -23.74 11.61 -18.87
C LYS A 184 -23.45 11.96 -17.42
N LYS A 185 -24.23 12.89 -16.88
CA LYS A 185 -24.19 13.29 -15.47
C LYS A 185 -25.59 13.24 -14.91
N ASN A 186 -25.74 12.63 -13.74
CA ASN A 186 -26.96 12.63 -12.96
C ASN A 186 -26.65 13.06 -11.52
N ALA A 187 -27.66 13.42 -10.73
CA ALA A 187 -27.46 13.54 -9.30
C ALA A 187 -27.03 12.18 -8.75
N CYS A 188 -26.01 12.13 -7.89
CA CYS A 188 -25.62 10.87 -7.28
C CYS A 188 -26.74 10.27 -6.41
N GLU A 189 -27.62 11.12 -5.88
CA GLU A 189 -28.79 10.73 -5.09
C GLU A 189 -29.75 9.83 -5.89
N ASP A 190 -29.91 10.08 -7.20
CA ASP A 190 -30.78 9.29 -8.07
C ASP A 190 -30.26 7.84 -8.26
N LEU A 191 -28.98 7.61 -7.99
CA LEU A 191 -28.33 6.30 -8.11
C LEU A 191 -28.33 5.52 -6.79
N HIS A 192 -28.89 6.09 -5.72
CA HIS A 192 -28.81 5.52 -4.37
C HIS A 192 -29.28 4.06 -4.30
N GLY A 193 -30.31 3.67 -5.07
CA GLY A 193 -30.85 2.30 -5.09
C GLY A 193 -30.02 1.30 -5.90
N ASP A 194 -29.20 1.77 -6.84
CA ASP A 194 -28.47 0.93 -7.80
C ASP A 194 -26.97 0.86 -7.49
N ASP A 195 -26.42 1.91 -6.91
CA ASP A 195 -25.00 2.07 -6.62
C ASP A 195 -24.73 2.20 -5.12
N ARG A 196 -23.49 1.84 -4.72
CA ARG A 196 -23.07 1.89 -3.33
C ARG A 196 -22.50 3.26 -2.98
N PHE A 197 -23.03 3.88 -1.93
CA PHE A 197 -22.58 5.20 -1.48
C PHE A 197 -22.07 5.18 -0.04
N VAL A 198 -21.05 5.99 0.21
CA VAL A 198 -20.50 6.21 1.55
C VAL A 198 -21.17 7.43 2.17
N TYR A 199 -21.91 7.20 3.26
CA TYR A 199 -22.51 8.22 4.09
C TYR A 199 -21.55 8.58 5.22
N ARG A 200 -21.45 9.87 5.52
CA ARG A 200 -20.56 10.40 6.55
C ARG A 200 -21.36 11.18 7.57
N GLU A 201 -21.32 10.73 8.82
CA GLU A 201 -22.07 11.33 9.92
C GLU A 201 -21.12 11.74 11.05
N PRO A 202 -20.96 13.05 11.32
CA PRO A 202 -20.17 13.51 12.45
C PRO A 202 -20.91 13.21 13.76
N LYS A 203 -20.19 12.75 14.78
CA LYS A 203 -20.70 12.58 16.15
C LYS A 203 -20.37 13.81 17.00
N LEU A 204 -21.17 13.98 18.06
CA LEU A 204 -21.02 15.08 19.04
C LEU A 204 -19.67 15.06 19.76
N ASP A 205 -19.07 13.89 19.92
CA ASP A 205 -17.78 13.72 20.57
C ASP A 205 -16.59 13.95 19.62
N GLY A 206 -16.85 14.31 18.36
CA GLY A 206 -15.84 14.51 17.33
C GLY A 206 -15.44 13.23 16.59
N ALA A 207 -16.07 12.08 16.85
CA ALA A 207 -15.90 10.92 15.99
C ALA A 207 -16.62 11.12 14.63
N LEU A 208 -16.25 10.33 13.63
CA LEU A 208 -16.89 10.27 12.32
C LEU A 208 -17.32 8.83 12.05
N ILE A 209 -18.61 8.61 11.79
CA ILE A 209 -19.08 7.34 11.23
C ILE A 209 -19.07 7.46 9.72
N GLU A 210 -18.48 6.46 9.06
CA GLU A 210 -18.71 6.21 7.65
C GLU A 210 -19.48 4.91 7.46
N THR A 211 -20.57 4.98 6.71
CA THR A 211 -21.44 3.84 6.43
C THR A 211 -21.56 3.64 4.94
N LEU A 212 -21.19 2.46 4.43
CA LEU A 212 -21.46 2.08 3.05
C LEU A 212 -22.88 1.51 2.96
N LYS A 213 -23.69 2.09 2.07
CA LYS A 213 -25.06 1.65 1.82
C LYS A 213 -25.30 1.31 0.36
N LEU A 214 -26.27 0.42 0.11
CA LEU A 214 -26.89 0.19 -1.19
C LEU A 214 -28.40 0.38 -1.00
N GLY A 215 -28.96 1.44 -1.57
CA GLY A 215 -30.25 1.96 -1.12
C GLY A 215 -30.22 2.19 0.39
N ASP A 216 -31.29 1.81 1.08
CA ASP A 216 -31.36 1.95 2.54
C ASP A 216 -30.61 0.82 3.29
N GLU A 217 -30.10 -0.19 2.59
CA GLU A 217 -29.36 -1.30 3.19
C GLU A 217 -27.96 -0.87 3.62
N THR A 218 -27.65 -1.05 4.90
CA THR A 218 -26.29 -0.85 5.42
C THR A 218 -25.44 -2.10 5.20
N LEU A 219 -24.38 -1.97 4.40
CA LEU A 219 -23.45 -3.05 4.12
C LEU A 219 -22.36 -3.15 5.19
N TYR A 220 -21.81 -2.01 5.62
CA TYR A 220 -20.92 -1.92 6.78
C TYR A 220 -20.87 -0.49 7.32
N SER A 221 -20.48 -0.35 8.58
CA SER A 221 -20.15 0.93 9.21
C SER A 221 -18.78 0.85 9.88
N ILE A 222 -18.04 1.94 9.83
CA ILE A 222 -16.77 2.12 10.51
C ILE A 222 -16.76 3.46 11.23
N GLU A 223 -16.24 3.47 12.45
CA GLU A 223 -16.13 4.66 13.27
C GLU A 223 -14.66 5.06 13.41
N TYR A 224 -14.39 6.34 13.20
CA TYR A 224 -13.08 6.95 13.32
C TYR A 224 -13.09 7.99 14.44
N ASP A 225 -12.13 7.93 15.36
CA ASP A 225 -11.94 9.03 16.32
C ASP A 225 -11.13 10.15 15.66
N MET A 226 -11.76 11.30 15.39
CA MET A 226 -11.06 12.45 14.83
C MET A 226 -10.18 13.18 15.86
N ARG A 227 -10.23 12.83 17.16
CA ARG A 227 -9.41 13.45 18.21
C ARG A 227 -8.02 12.85 18.31
N MET A 228 -7.82 11.57 17.96
CA MET A 228 -6.48 11.00 17.77
C MET A 228 -5.69 11.65 16.62
N LEU A 229 -6.33 12.53 15.84
CA LEU A 229 -5.81 13.11 14.60
C LEU A 229 -5.23 14.53 14.75
N ILE A 230 -5.30 15.17 15.94
CA ILE A 230 -4.79 16.54 16.19
C ILE A 230 -3.55 16.56 17.11
N ARG A 231 -3.14 15.43 17.71
CA ARG A 231 -1.97 15.37 18.62
C ARG A 231 -0.61 15.28 17.91
N THR A 232 -0.32 16.15 16.95
CA THR A 232 1.07 16.43 16.53
C THR A 232 1.20 17.90 16.15
N ASN A 233 1.12 18.80 17.14
CA ASN A 233 1.84 20.08 17.17
C ASN A 233 1.54 20.78 18.50
N GLY A 234 2.18 20.30 19.56
CA GLY A 234 2.21 20.95 20.85
C GLY A 234 3.56 20.69 21.50
N ARG A 235 4.63 21.21 20.91
CA ARG A 235 5.84 21.45 21.71
C ARG A 235 5.45 22.49 22.74
N GLY A 236 5.25 22.05 23.98
CA GLY A 236 5.17 22.94 25.12
C GLY A 236 6.44 23.80 25.15
N HIS A 237 6.27 25.08 24.86
CA HIS A 237 7.21 26.08 25.30
C HIS A 237 7.04 26.13 26.83
N ARG A 238 8.05 25.66 27.55
CA ARG A 238 8.18 25.96 28.97
C ARG A 238 8.79 27.34 29.04
N ASP A 239 8.00 28.30 29.47
CA ASP A 239 8.52 29.55 30.02
C ASP A 239 9.15 29.21 31.37
N ASN A 240 10.41 29.59 31.52
CA ASN A 240 11.14 29.69 32.77
C ASN A 240 12.04 30.92 32.67
#